data_AF-A0A2T0VYK8-F1
#
_entry.id   AF-A0A2T0VYK8-F1
#
_cell.length_a   1.000
_cell.length_b   1.000
_cell.length_c   1.000
_cell.angle_alpha   90.00
_cell.angle_beta   90.00
_cell.angle_gamma   90.00
#
_symmetry.space_group_name_H-M   'P 1'
#
loop_
_entity.id
_entity.type
_entity.pdbx_description
1 polymer ?
#
loop_
_entity_poly.entity_id
_entity_poly.type
_entity_poly.pdbx_seq_one_letter_code
_entity_poly.pdbx_strand_id
1 'polypeptide(L)'
;MLISRTLARKRIAAGERPSRRGAWLPVLADTIIIGLVLAALWQPALTFIYVMQFSLIWTILFLMLVIYVPAQIVIIISSMWAVKSRWEDEKGPE
;
A
#
# COMPACT_ATOMS: atom_id res chain seq x y z
N MET A 1 -4.68 0.60 -0.57
CA MET A 1 -5.19 0.13 -1.88
C MET A 1 -6.70 0.28 -2.02
N LEU A 2 -7.51 -0.35 -1.16
CA LEU A 2 -8.97 -0.33 -1.32
C LEU A 2 -9.55 1.00 -0.86
N ILE A 3 -9.12 1.52 0.29
CA ILE A 3 -9.65 2.75 0.89
C ILE A 3 -9.16 3.97 0.11
N SER A 4 -7.86 4.05 -0.20
CA SER A 4 -7.31 5.11 -1.06
C SER A 4 -7.98 5.18 -2.43
N ARG A 5 -8.22 4.04 -3.08
CA ARG A 5 -8.84 3.98 -4.42
C ARG A 5 -10.31 4.39 -4.39
N THR A 6 -11.11 3.88 -3.45
CA THR A 6 -12.55 4.20 -3.39
C THR A 6 -12.77 5.66 -3.03
N LEU A 7 -12.02 6.17 -2.05
CA LEU A 7 -12.14 7.56 -1.60
C LEU A 7 -11.65 8.54 -2.65
N ALA A 8 -10.54 8.23 -3.35
CA ALA A 8 -10.05 9.06 -4.46
C ALA A 8 -11.07 9.10 -5.61
N ARG A 9 -11.63 7.96 -6.02
CA ARG A 9 -12.66 7.93 -7.08
C ARG A 9 -13.92 8.71 -6.71
N LYS A 10 -14.38 8.59 -5.46
CA LYS A 10 -15.54 9.35 -4.97
C LYS A 10 -15.29 10.85 -4.99
N ARG A 11 -14.11 11.29 -4.55
CA ARG A 11 -13.72 12.72 -4.54
C ARG A 11 -13.55 13.31 -5.93
N ILE A 12 -12.92 12.56 -6.83
CA ILE A 12 -12.79 12.96 -8.25
C ILE A 12 -14.17 13.11 -8.89
N ALA A 13 -15.10 12.17 -8.64
CA ALA A 13 -16.47 12.27 -9.14
C ALA A 13 -17.28 13.42 -8.50
N ALA A 14 -16.93 13.84 -7.29
CA ALA A 14 -17.57 14.96 -6.59
C ALA A 14 -16.92 16.32 -6.90
N GLY A 15 -15.81 16.37 -7.65
CA GLY A 15 -15.04 17.61 -7.88
C GLY A 15 -14.38 18.21 -6.63
N GLU A 16 -14.38 17.49 -5.51
CA GLU A 16 -13.86 17.97 -4.23
C GLU A 16 -12.35 17.82 -4.15
N ARG A 17 -11.65 18.92 -3.82
CA ARG A 17 -10.19 18.92 -3.59
C ARG A 17 -9.89 18.59 -2.12
N PRO A 18 -9.37 17.39 -1.81
CA PRO A 18 -8.99 17.07 -0.43
C PRO A 18 -7.75 17.85 0.01
N SER A 19 -7.75 18.30 1.26
CA SER A 19 -6.55 18.84 1.91
C SER A 19 -5.43 17.79 1.93
N ARG A 20 -4.17 18.23 2.12
CA ARG A 20 -3.01 17.31 2.21
C ARG A 20 -3.26 16.18 3.22
N ARG A 21 -3.85 16.48 4.39
CA ARG A 21 -4.22 15.46 5.38
C ARG A 21 -5.30 14.51 4.85
N GLY A 22 -6.32 15.02 4.17
CA GLY A 22 -7.40 14.20 3.60
C GLY A 22 -6.92 13.23 2.51
N ALA A 23 -5.90 13.58 1.74
CA ALA A 23 -5.32 12.72 0.70
C ALA A 23 -4.40 11.63 1.26
N TRP A 24 -3.67 11.90 2.34
CA TRP A 24 -2.72 10.96 2.94
C TRP A 24 -3.31 10.07 4.04
N LEU A 25 -4.43 10.46 4.66
CA LEU A 25 -5.11 9.64 5.66
C LEU A 25 -5.48 8.23 5.16
N PRO A 26 -5.98 8.05 3.92
CA PRO A 26 -6.21 6.71 3.36
C PRO A 26 -4.93 5.90 3.17
N VAL A 27 -3.82 6.55 2.85
CA VAL A 27 -2.50 5.90 2.74
C VAL A 27 -2.07 5.36 4.09
N LEU A 28 -2.20 6.17 5.15
CA LEU A 28 -1.89 5.73 6.51
C LEU A 28 -2.76 4.53 6.93
N ALA A 29 -4.06 4.58 6.65
CA ALA A 29 -4.97 3.47 6.94
C ALA A 29 -4.57 2.20 6.18
N ASP A 30 -4.29 2.31 4.89
CA ASP A 30 -3.83 1.18 4.07
C ASP A 30 -2.49 0.60 4.58
N THR A 31 -1.56 1.46 5.00
CA THR A 31 -0.27 1.06 5.60
C THR A 31 -0.44 0.33 6.94
N ILE A 32 -1.36 0.79 7.79
CA ILE A 32 -1.67 0.11 9.06
C ILE A 32 -2.27 -1.27 8.78
N ILE A 33 -3.23 -1.35 7.86
CA ILE A 33 -3.89 -2.61 7.52
C ILE A 33 -2.87 -3.64 7.00
N ILE A 34 -2.02 -3.26 6.04
CA ILE A 34 -1.01 -4.19 5.54
C ILE A 34 0.00 -4.55 6.64
N GLY A 35 0.37 -3.61 7.50
CA GLY A 35 1.23 -3.87 8.66
C GLY A 35 0.66 -4.92 9.60
N LEU A 36 -0.64 -4.85 9.92
CA LEU A 36 -1.32 -5.85 10.75
C LEU A 36 -1.38 -7.23 10.08
N VAL A 37 -1.67 -7.27 8.78
CA VAL A 37 -1.67 -8.51 8.00
C VAL A 37 -0.28 -9.16 8.00
N LEU A 38 0.77 -8.37 7.76
CA LEU A 38 2.15 -8.87 7.76
C LEU A 38 2.61 -9.29 9.16
N ALA A 39 2.19 -8.59 10.20
CA ALA A 39 2.45 -8.99 11.59
C ALA A 39 1.82 -10.36 11.91
N ALA A 40 0.59 -10.60 11.44
CA ALA A 40 -0.06 -11.90 11.59
C ALA A 40 0.64 -13.02 10.79
N LEU A 41 1.20 -12.68 9.61
CA LEU A 41 1.94 -13.62 8.76
C LEU A 41 3.37 -13.89 9.22
N TRP A 42 3.93 -13.06 10.11
CA TRP A 42 5.33 -13.14 10.53
C TRP A 42 5.69 -14.49 11.15
N GLN A 43 4.94 -14.95 12.15
CA GLN A 43 5.21 -16.21 12.84
C GLN A 43 5.07 -17.44 11.90
N PRO A 44 4.01 -17.55 11.08
CA PRO A 44 3.94 -18.59 10.06
C PRO A 44 5.11 -18.58 9.07
N ALA A 45 5.52 -17.41 8.58
CA ALA A 45 6.62 -17.26 7.64
C ALA A 45 7.96 -17.73 8.24
N LEU A 46 8.26 -17.34 9.48
CA LEU A 46 9.44 -17.80 10.19
C LEU A 46 9.40 -19.31 10.43
N THR A 47 8.25 -19.83 10.89
CA THR A 47 8.07 -21.26 11.12
C THR A 47 8.36 -22.07 9.85
N PHE A 48 7.86 -21.60 8.70
CA PHE A 48 8.12 -22.23 7.41
C PHE A 48 9.62 -22.23 7.05
N ILE A 49 10.30 -21.09 7.20
CA ILE A 49 11.75 -20.96 6.97
C ILE A 49 12.53 -21.96 7.82
N TYR A 50 12.19 -22.07 9.11
CA TYR A 50 12.86 -22.98 10.04
C TYR A 50 12.60 -24.45 9.70
N VAL A 51 11.37 -24.84 9.40
CA VAL A 51 11.03 -26.23 9.04
C VAL A 51 11.72 -26.64 7.74
N MET A 52 11.76 -25.74 6.76
CA MET A 52 12.38 -26.01 5.46
C MET A 52 13.91 -25.89 5.48
N GLN A 53 14.50 -25.48 6.60
CA GLN A 53 15.95 -25.30 6.77
C GLN A 53 16.55 -24.42 5.65
N PHE A 54 15.88 -23.30 5.33
CA PHE A 54 16.34 -22.42 4.27
C PHE A 54 17.72 -21.85 4.59
N SER A 55 18.61 -21.85 3.58
CA SER A 55 19.85 -21.10 3.65
C SER A 55 19.56 -19.59 3.72
N LEU A 56 20.57 -18.79 4.08
CA LEU A 56 20.42 -17.34 4.22
C LEU A 56 19.84 -16.69 2.95
N ILE A 57 20.35 -17.07 1.77
CA ILE A 57 19.89 -16.51 0.48
C ILE A 57 18.41 -16.82 0.26
N TRP A 58 17.99 -18.06 0.51
CA TRP A 58 16.59 -18.46 0.35
C TRP A 58 15.66 -17.79 1.36
N THR A 59 16.13 -17.60 2.60
CA THR A 59 15.42 -16.82 3.63
C THR A 59 15.19 -15.38 3.17
N ILE A 60 16.24 -14.73 2.65
CA ILE A 60 16.15 -13.34 2.15
C ILE A 60 15.14 -13.27 1.00
N LEU A 61 15.26 -14.14 -0.01
CA LEU A 61 14.37 -14.13 -1.17
C LEU A 61 12.92 -14.40 -0.78
N PHE A 62 12.69 -15.34 0.13
CA PHE A 62 11.37 -15.66 0.64
C PHE A 62 10.73 -14.48 1.39
N LEU A 63 11.45 -13.86 2.34
CA LEU A 63 10.94 -12.70 3.06
C LEU A 63 10.76 -11.48 2.14
N MET A 64 11.62 -11.33 1.14
CA MET A 64 11.41 -10.33 0.09
C MET A 64 10.07 -10.54 -0.60
N LEU A 65 9.79 -11.77 -1.03
CA LEU A 65 8.58 -12.10 -1.78
C LEU A 65 7.32 -12.02 -0.93
N VAL A 66 7.35 -12.54 0.30
CA VAL A 66 6.15 -12.72 1.14
C VAL A 66 5.85 -11.49 1.99
N ILE A 67 6.86 -10.71 2.38
CA ILE A 67 6.68 -9.56 3.26
C ILE A 67 6.95 -8.25 2.53
N TYR A 68 8.15 -8.10 1.97
CA TYR A 68 8.59 -6.81 1.42
C TYR A 68 7.79 -6.41 0.18
N VAL A 69 7.66 -7.30 -0.80
CA VAL A 69 6.97 -7.00 -2.07
C VAL A 69 5.49 -6.62 -1.82
N PRO A 70 4.69 -7.36 -1.04
CA PRO A 70 3.33 -6.97 -0.73
C PRO A 70 3.23 -5.62 0.00
N ALA A 71 4.11 -5.37 0.98
CA ALA A 71 4.16 -4.07 1.66
C ALA A 71 4.42 -2.92 0.67
N GLN A 72 5.44 -3.07 -0.18
CA GLN A 72 5.81 -2.07 -1.17
C GLN A 72 4.70 -1.82 -2.18
N ILE A 73 4.06 -2.86 -2.71
CA ILE A 73 2.93 -2.73 -3.64
C ILE A 73 1.82 -1.88 -3.01
N VAL A 74 1.45 -2.15 -1.76
CA VAL A 74 0.38 -1.40 -1.07
C VAL A 74 0.80 0.05 -0.85
N ILE A 75 2.01 0.30 -0.36
CA ILE A 75 2.49 1.66 -0.08
C ILE A 75 2.58 2.48 -1.37
N ILE A 76 3.19 1.93 -2.42
CA ILE A 76 3.35 2.60 -3.72
C ILE A 76 1.99 2.95 -4.31
N ILE A 77 1.07 1.99 -4.39
CA ILE A 77 -0.24 2.23 -5.02
C ILE A 77 -1.07 3.21 -4.20
N SER A 78 -1.05 3.09 -2.86
CA SER A 78 -1.78 4.02 -2.00
C SER A 78 -1.22 5.45 -2.14
N SER A 79 0.11 5.60 -2.19
CA SER A 79 0.78 6.88 -2.40
C SER A 79 0.47 7.48 -3.77
N MET A 80 0.49 6.66 -4.83
CA MET A 80 0.12 7.07 -6.18
C MET A 80 -1.30 7.63 -6.24
N TRP A 81 -2.28 7.00 -5.57
CA TRP A 81 -3.65 7.51 -5.50
C TRP A 81 -3.76 8.80 -4.69
N ALA A 82 -3.00 8.94 -3.60
CA ALA A 82 -2.97 10.19 -2.83
C ALA A 82 -2.43 11.36 -3.66
N VAL A 83 -1.36 11.13 -4.42
CA VAL A 83 -0.81 12.12 -5.35
C VAL A 83 -1.82 12.42 -6.47
N LYS A 84 -2.36 11.38 -7.13
CA LYS A 84 -3.34 11.53 -8.22
C LYS A 84 -4.60 12.28 -7.79
N SER A 85 -5.10 12.03 -6.58
CA SER A 85 -6.29 12.73 -6.05
C SER A 85 -6.11 14.24 -5.87
N ARG A 86 -4.86 14.72 -5.99
CA ARG A 86 -4.49 16.14 -5.91
C ARG A 86 -3.98 16.71 -7.24
N TRP A 87 -3.73 15.87 -8.25
CA TRP A 87 -3.17 16.31 -9.53
C TRP A 87 -4.28 16.95 -10.35
N GLU A 88 -4.05 18.14 -10.90
CA GLU A 88 -4.96 18.78 -11.85
C GLU A 88 -4.91 18.01 -13.16
N ASP A 89 -6.06 17.69 -13.77
CA ASP A 89 -6.07 17.48 -15.22
C ASP A 89 -5.73 18.86 -15.81
N GLU A 90 -4.45 19.12 -16.03
CA GLU A 90 -3.99 20.24 -16.87
C GLU A 90 -4.43 19.93 -18.29
N LYS A 91 -5.73 20.11 -18.56
CA LYS A 91 -6.36 20.29 -19.86
C LYS A 91 -7.84 20.65 -19.72
N GLY A 92 -8.07 21.95 -19.78
CA GLY A 92 -9.24 22.55 -20.42
C GLY A 92 -9.73 23.83 -19.74
N PRO A 93 -10.19 24.87 -20.46
CA PRO A 93 -10.20 25.10 -21.92
C PRO A 93 -9.43 26.37 -22.36
N GLU A 94 -9.28 26.51 -23.68
CA GLU A 94 -8.82 27.69 -24.47
C GLU A 94 -7.31 27.81 -24.76
#